data_AF-A0A950IEM3-F1
#
_entry.id   AF-A0A950IEM3-F1
#
_cell.length_a   1.000
_cell.length_b   1.000
_cell.length_c   1.000
_cell.angle_alpha   90.00
_cell.angle_beta   90.00
_cell.angle_gamma   90.00
#
_symmetry.space_group_name_H-M   'P 1'
#
loop_
_entity.id
_entity.type
_entity.pdbx_description
1 polymer ?
#
loop_
_entity_poly.entity_id
_entity_poly.type
_entity_poly.pdbx_seq_one_letter_code
_entity_poly.pdbx_strand_id
1 'polypeptide(L)'
;MMPIVEFHASMSDVIDEQHQNMAGLVQQDDFNPTVVVRFLRDNGIDARVDASAGGFRYSANDSVRASHVRFACVCLRASISYAIEAAFWCLKAKR
;
A
#
# COMPACT_ATOMS: atom_id res chain seq x y z
N MET A 1 -17.85 5.02 22.64
CA MET A 1 -17.28 5.27 21.30
C MET A 1 -15.80 5.60 21.53
N MET A 2 -14.87 4.78 21.03
CA MET A 2 -13.43 5.06 21.19
C MET A 2 -13.05 6.24 20.29
N PRO A 3 -12.12 7.11 20.72
CA PRO A 3 -11.68 8.24 19.89
C PRO A 3 -11.02 7.72 18.62
N ILE A 4 -11.42 8.28 17.48
CA ILE A 4 -10.74 8.05 16.21
C ILE A 4 -9.46 8.88 16.24
N VAL A 5 -8.31 8.22 16.12
CA VAL A 5 -6.97 8.83 16.12
C VAL A 5 -6.43 8.85 14.70
N GLU A 6 -5.78 9.95 14.32
CA GLU A 6 -5.06 10.06 13.04
C GLU A 6 -3.67 9.43 13.18
N PHE A 7 -3.34 8.55 12.24
CA PHE A 7 -2.05 7.90 12.09
C PHE A 7 -1.41 8.30 10.77
N HIS A 8 -0.09 8.22 10.72
CA HIS A 8 0.72 8.53 9.56
C HIS A 8 1.53 7.31 9.16
N ALA A 9 1.67 7.08 7.87
CA ALA A 9 2.57 6.10 7.31
C ALA A 9 3.27 6.69 6.08
N SER A 10 4.60 6.59 6.06
CA SER A 10 5.40 6.85 4.88
C SER A 10 5.23 5.72 3.88
N MET A 11 5.56 5.96 2.60
CA MET A 11 5.58 4.87 1.63
C MET A 11 6.61 3.79 1.99
N SER A 12 7.73 4.15 2.62
CA SER A 12 8.71 3.17 3.12
C SER A 12 8.10 2.18 4.12
N ASP A 13 7.20 2.62 4.99
CA ASP A 13 6.56 1.76 5.99
C ASP A 13 5.67 0.65 5.39
N VAL A 14 5.28 0.80 4.12
CA VAL A 14 4.42 -0.14 3.39
C VAL A 14 5.08 -0.72 2.14
N ILE A 15 6.35 -0.39 1.94
CA ILE A 15 7.24 -0.91 0.89
C ILE A 15 8.25 -1.89 1.49
N ASP A 16 8.43 -1.94 2.80
CA ASP A 16 9.34 -2.92 3.39
C ASP A 16 8.72 -4.32 3.51
N GLU A 17 9.54 -5.28 3.08
CA GLU A 17 9.81 -6.60 3.66
C GLU A 17 10.11 -7.63 2.54
N GLN A 18 11.39 -8.00 2.44
CA GLN A 18 11.93 -9.30 2.00
C GLN A 18 11.77 -9.79 0.56
N HIS A 19 11.03 -9.11 -0.33
CA HIS A 19 10.82 -9.60 -1.69
C HIS A 19 11.91 -9.11 -2.66
N GLN A 20 13.13 -9.66 -2.54
CA GLN A 20 14.29 -9.32 -3.37
C GLN A 20 14.08 -9.56 -4.88
N ASN A 21 13.11 -10.39 -5.26
CA ASN A 21 12.86 -10.77 -6.66
C ASN A 21 11.99 -9.77 -7.45
N MET A 22 11.56 -8.66 -6.84
CA MET A 22 10.59 -7.73 -7.46
C MET A 22 11.20 -6.37 -7.82
N ALA A 23 12.51 -6.20 -7.61
CA ALA A 23 13.22 -4.98 -7.98
C ALA A 23 13.08 -4.70 -9.48
N GLY A 24 12.43 -3.59 -9.83
CA GLY A 24 12.22 -3.15 -11.22
C GLY A 24 10.91 -3.62 -11.88
N LEU A 25 10.15 -4.53 -11.26
CA LEU A 25 8.81 -4.93 -11.78
C LEU A 25 7.72 -3.96 -11.37
N VAL A 26 7.76 -3.47 -10.13
CA VAL A 26 6.85 -2.45 -9.62
C VAL A 26 7.46 -1.08 -9.90
N GLN A 27 6.85 -0.31 -10.77
CA GLN A 27 7.21 1.10 -10.95
C GLN A 27 6.70 1.91 -9.76
N GLN A 28 7.34 3.04 -9.49
CA GLN A 28 6.89 3.95 -8.42
C GLN A 28 5.43 4.39 -8.60
N ASP A 29 4.96 4.45 -9.85
CA ASP A 29 3.59 4.81 -10.18
C ASP A 29 2.58 3.68 -9.91
N ASP A 30 2.99 2.41 -9.97
CA ASP A 30 2.13 1.25 -9.73
C ASP A 30 1.73 1.13 -8.24
N PHE A 31 2.56 1.67 -7.36
CA PHE A 31 2.32 1.68 -5.91
C PHE A 31 2.74 3.01 -5.27
N ASN A 32 1.79 3.96 -5.23
CA ASN A 32 1.97 5.31 -4.71
C ASN A 32 0.91 5.67 -3.64
N PRO A 33 1.07 6.78 -2.90
CA PRO A 33 0.13 7.19 -1.85
C PRO A 33 -1.33 7.31 -2.30
N THR A 34 -1.58 7.70 -3.55
CA THR A 34 -2.93 7.86 -4.09
C THR A 34 -3.63 6.50 -4.24
N VAL A 35 -2.91 5.47 -4.71
CA VAL A 35 -3.42 4.09 -4.79
C VAL A 35 -3.76 3.57 -3.39
N VAL A 36 -2.87 3.80 -2.42
CA VAL A 36 -3.09 3.39 -1.03
C VAL A 36 -4.31 4.08 -0.43
N VAL A 37 -4.41 5.41 -0.56
CA VAL A 37 -5.55 6.17 -0.03
C VAL A 37 -6.87 5.73 -0.66
N ARG A 38 -6.88 5.45 -1.96
CA ARG A 38 -8.06 4.90 -2.63
C ARG A 38 -8.44 3.54 -2.04
N PHE A 39 -7.49 2.62 -1.92
CA PHE A 39 -7.73 1.31 -1.30
C PHE A 39 -8.31 1.43 0.12
N LEU A 40 -7.77 2.32 0.94
CA LEU A 40 -8.25 2.54 2.31
C LEU A 40 -9.69 3.08 2.32
N ARG A 41 -9.99 4.07 1.48
CA ARG A 41 -11.34 4.64 1.36
C ARG A 41 -12.36 3.63 0.86
N ASP A 42 -11.99 2.82 -0.13
CA ASP A 42 -12.83 1.73 -0.65
C ASP A 42 -13.15 0.68 0.43
N ASN A 43 -12.33 0.59 1.48
CA ASN A 43 -12.52 -0.27 2.65
C ASN A 43 -13.08 0.48 3.88
N GLY A 44 -13.63 1.69 3.68
CA GLY A 44 -14.30 2.46 4.74
C GLY A 44 -13.34 3.11 5.75
N ILE A 45 -12.06 3.24 5.43
CA ILE A 45 -11.06 3.92 6.26
C ILE A 45 -10.89 5.34 5.74
N ASP A 46 -11.14 6.33 6.59
CA ASP A 46 -10.86 7.73 6.25
C ASP A 46 -9.34 7.92 6.13
N ALA A 47 -8.90 8.35 4.94
CA ALA A 47 -7.51 8.48 4.58
C ALA A 47 -7.29 9.63 3.60
N ARG A 48 -6.08 10.21 3.62
CA ARG A 48 -5.67 11.31 2.74
C ARG A 48 -4.19 11.22 2.40
N VAL A 49 -3.83 11.66 1.21
CA VAL A 49 -2.41 11.77 0.81
C VAL A 49 -1.74 12.80 1.70
N ASP A 50 -0.53 12.50 2.14
CA ASP A 50 0.32 13.38 2.92
C ASP A 50 1.61 13.65 2.13
N ALA A 51 1.56 14.70 1.32
CA ALA A 51 2.69 15.12 0.48
C ALA A 51 3.90 15.56 1.32
N SER A 52 3.69 16.13 2.51
CA SER A 52 4.77 16.56 3.40
C SER A 52 5.57 15.39 3.97
N ALA A 53 4.94 14.23 4.14
CA ALA A 53 5.59 13.02 4.66
C ALA A 53 5.93 11.99 3.57
N GLY A 54 5.66 12.29 2.29
CA GLY A 54 5.85 11.33 1.19
C GLY A 54 5.03 10.05 1.38
N GLY A 55 3.81 10.15 1.90
CA GLY A 55 3.00 9.02 2.34
C GLY A 55 1.52 9.36 2.46
N PHE A 56 0.86 8.80 3.47
CA PHE A 56 -0.56 8.99 3.71
C PHE A 56 -0.89 9.05 5.20
N ARG A 57 -2.02 9.71 5.48
CA ARG A 57 -2.65 9.75 6.80
C ARG A 57 -3.94 8.95 6.77
N TYR A 58 -4.27 8.30 7.87
CA TYR A 58 -5.47 7.51 8.00
C TYR A 58 -5.97 7.47 9.44
N SER A 59 -7.28 7.27 9.57
CA SER A 59 -7.98 7.21 10.86
C SER A 59 -8.12 5.78 11.36
N ALA A 60 -7.79 5.53 12.63
CA ALA A 60 -8.03 4.23 13.29
C ALA A 60 -8.38 4.42 14.78
N ASN A 61 -9.05 3.41 15.36
CA ASN A 61 -9.53 3.48 16.75
C ASN A 61 -8.40 3.29 17.78
N ASP A 62 -7.34 2.56 17.41
CA ASP A 62 -6.20 2.24 18.27
C ASP A 62 -4.97 1.84 17.43
N SER A 63 -3.84 1.64 18.11
CA SER A 63 -2.56 1.28 17.48
C SER A 63 -2.54 -0.14 16.88
N VAL A 64 -3.37 -1.06 17.39
CA VAL A 64 -3.49 -2.43 16.86
C VAL A 64 -4.24 -2.41 15.53
N ARG A 65 -5.35 -1.67 15.46
CA ARG A 65 -6.04 -1.46 14.18
C ARG A 65 -5.14 -0.73 13.19
N ALA A 66 -4.35 0.25 13.64
CA ALA A 66 -3.40 0.94 12.78
C ALA A 66 -2.33 0.01 12.21
N SER A 67 -1.81 -0.96 12.98
CA SER A 67 -0.89 -1.97 12.46
C SER A 67 -1.54 -2.88 11.41
N HIS A 68 -2.79 -3.31 11.64
CA HIS A 68 -3.54 -4.11 10.66
C HIS A 68 -3.78 -3.34 9.35
N VAL A 69 -4.07 -2.04 9.43
CA VAL A 69 -4.24 -1.18 8.25
C VAL A 69 -2.93 -1.08 7.45
N ARG A 70 -1.79 -0.86 8.13
CA ARG A 70 -0.48 -0.86 7.48
C ARG A 70 -0.16 -2.20 6.82
N PHE A 71 -0.42 -3.31 7.51
CA PHE A 71 -0.22 -4.64 6.96
C PHE A 71 -1.07 -4.89 5.71
N ALA A 72 -2.34 -4.44 5.71
CA ALA A 72 -3.18 -4.52 4.52
C ALA A 72 -2.59 -3.76 3.31
N CYS A 73 -1.98 -2.60 3.54
CA CYS A 73 -1.28 -1.85 2.50
C CYS A 73 -0.04 -2.60 1.97
N VAL A 74 0.70 -3.29 2.85
CA VAL A 74 1.81 -4.19 2.44
C VAL A 74 1.28 -5.33 1.57
N CYS A 75 0.19 -5.98 1.96
CA CYS A 75 -0.44 -7.04 1.18
C CYS A 75 -0.94 -6.55 -0.19
N LEU A 76 -1.49 -5.33 -0.27
CA LEU A 76 -1.89 -4.71 -1.52
C LEU A 76 -0.70 -4.57 -2.47
N ARG A 77 0.43 -4.05 -1.97
CA ARG A 77 1.66 -3.93 -2.76
C ARG A 77 2.12 -5.28 -3.30
N ALA A 78 2.19 -6.29 -2.45
CA ALA A 78 2.59 -7.64 -2.84
C ALA A 78 1.66 -8.19 -3.94
N SER A 79 0.36 -7.98 -3.79
CA SER A 79 -0.65 -8.41 -4.78
C SER A 79 -0.46 -7.73 -6.14
N ILE A 80 -0.22 -6.41 -6.15
CA ILE A 80 0.09 -5.67 -7.38
C ILE A 80 1.37 -6.22 -8.03
N SER A 81 2.40 -6.47 -7.24
CA SER A 81 3.68 -7.01 -7.71
C SER A 81 3.50 -8.36 -8.40
N TYR A 82 2.81 -9.30 -7.76
CA TYR A 82 2.55 -10.62 -8.33
C TYR A 82 1.68 -10.57 -9.59
N ALA A 83 0.69 -9.68 -9.63
CA ALA A 83 -0.15 -9.50 -10.80
C ALA A 83 0.66 -8.99 -12.01
N ILE A 84 1.57 -8.03 -11.79
CA ILE A 84 2.46 -7.50 -12.83
C ILE A 84 3.44 -8.59 -13.32
N GLU A 85 4.04 -9.34 -12.39
CA GLU A 85 4.95 -10.44 -12.73
C GLU A 85 4.23 -11.51 -13.58
N ALA A 86 3.04 -11.94 -13.16
CA ALA A 86 2.23 -12.89 -13.90
C ALA A 86 1.89 -12.38 -15.30
N ALA A 87 1.48 -11.12 -15.43
CA ALA A 87 1.20 -10.49 -16.72
C ALA A 87 2.43 -10.46 -17.63
N PHE A 88 3.61 -10.13 -17.09
CA PHE A 88 4.87 -10.15 -17.82
C PHE A 88 5.17 -11.54 -18.41
N TRP A 89 5.07 -12.59 -17.59
CA TRP A 89 5.31 -13.96 -18.07
C TRP A 89 4.29 -14.42 -19.10
N CYS A 90 3.01 -14.07 -18.94
CA CYS A 90 1.98 -14.35 -19.94
C CYS A 90 2.27 -13.66 -21.28
N LEU A 91 2.76 -12.42 -21.26
CA LEU A 91 3.13 -11.70 -22.49
C LEU A 91 4.36 -12.31 -23.16
N LYS A 92 5.37 -12.74 -22.37
CA LYS A 92 6.56 -13.40 -22.89
C LYS A 92 6.25 -14.75 -23.53
N ALA A 93 5.36 -15.54 -22.94
CA ALA A 93 4.96 -16.86 -23.47
C ALA A 93 4.20 -16.79 -24.81
N LYS A 94 3.64 -15.63 -25.17
CA LYS A 94 2.96 -15.41 -26.46
C LYS A 94 3.92 -15.04 -27.60
N ARG A 95 5.18 -14.73 -27.29
CA ARG A 95 6.22 -14.38 -28.27
C ARG A 95 7.04 -15.61 -28.60
#